data_AF-A0A9P7KIE0-F1
#
_entry.id   AF-A0A9P7KIE0-F1
#
_cell.length_a   1.000
_cell.length_b   1.000
_cell.length_c   1.000
_cell.angle_alpha   90.00
_cell.angle_beta   90.00
_cell.angle_gamma   90.00
#
_symmetry.space_group_name_H-M   'P 1'
#
loop_
_entity.id
_entity.type
_entity.pdbx_description
1 polymer ?
#
loop_
_entity_poly.entity_id
_entity_poly.type
_entity_poly.pdbx_seq_one_letter_code
_entity_poly.pdbx_strand_id
1 'polypeptide(L)'
;MPLQAPHRKRLLLMFALLGATAATVFLVLPSTSPLWFLAAPLAVCANVGFGASTVAMNAYLPTLAKESPEVHQILEELENRPDSSGTDEHTANSDHPDSPLIQHEHSDEHETLKAKYDSELSRVMSRISSLGIALGYGAGIFLLIVALIPVTILHGSTFALRLAIGLSGIWWAVFSIPAALWLPGSEGTRLNGASAWVDDGAASRGEWNTCREITAAWRRLGNMLRWGEIKKLRNTFKYLAAWFLLSDGFTTITSTAILFGKTSLNMQPSALILVGVLTPTSGILGSLAWPVLQRRYGWTNLKVIVILVLMASAIPAYGCLGFLSIFQGNATRFGGLTTQGEMLGLAVYFG
;
A
#
# COMPACT_ATOMS: atom_id res chain seq x y z
N MET A 1 0.35 -8.54 -26.45
CA MET A 1 -0.41 -7.27 -26.28
C MET A 1 -0.66 -7.11 -24.79
N PRO A 2 -0.08 -6.11 -24.10
CA PRO A 2 -0.20 -6.04 -22.65
C PRO A 2 -1.60 -5.53 -22.35
N LEU A 3 -2.32 -6.18 -21.43
CA LEU A 3 -3.57 -5.64 -20.89
C LEU A 3 -3.29 -4.31 -20.16
N GLN A 4 -3.21 -3.21 -20.90
CA GLN A 4 -3.37 -1.87 -20.36
C GLN A 4 -4.85 -1.72 -20.07
N ALA A 5 -5.22 -1.96 -18.81
CA ALA A 5 -6.61 -1.98 -18.40
C ALA A 5 -7.11 -0.53 -18.21
N PRO A 6 -7.94 0.04 -19.11
CA PRO A 6 -8.60 1.36 -18.95
C PRO A 6 -9.38 1.46 -17.62
N HIS A 7 -9.66 0.31 -17.01
CA HIS A 7 -10.41 0.16 -15.78
C HIS A 7 -9.61 0.43 -14.50
N ARG A 8 -8.27 0.45 -14.50
CA ARG A 8 -7.49 0.67 -13.26
C ARG A 8 -7.70 2.06 -12.66
N LYS A 9 -7.63 3.10 -13.51
CA LYS A 9 -7.95 4.49 -13.11
C LYS A 9 -9.39 4.60 -12.63
N ARG A 10 -10.34 3.99 -13.36
CA ARG A 10 -11.77 4.00 -12.98
C ARG A 10 -12.03 3.30 -11.64
N LEU A 11 -11.38 2.17 -11.39
CA LEU A 11 -11.50 1.41 -10.15
C LEU A 11 -10.93 2.19 -8.97
N LEU A 12 -9.75 2.81 -9.14
CA LEU A 12 -9.13 3.67 -8.15
C LEU A 12 -10.04 4.84 -7.76
N LEU A 13 -10.57 5.56 -8.75
CA LEU A 13 -11.45 6.71 -8.52
C LEU A 13 -12.81 6.30 -7.92
N MET A 14 -13.37 5.16 -8.33
CA MET A 14 -14.63 4.66 -7.77
C MET A 14 -14.48 4.36 -6.27
N PHE A 15 -13.43 3.64 -5.86
CA PHE A 15 -13.23 3.31 -4.45
C PHE A 15 -12.84 4.54 -3.63
N ALA A 16 -12.06 5.47 -4.19
CA ALA A 16 -11.76 6.74 -3.55
C ALA A 16 -13.05 7.56 -3.33
N LEU A 17 -13.91 7.67 -4.34
CA LEU A 17 -15.17 8.39 -4.22
C LEU A 17 -16.14 7.70 -3.23
N LEU A 18 -16.23 6.36 -3.27
CA LEU A 18 -17.04 5.61 -2.32
C LEU A 18 -16.60 5.87 -0.87
N GLY A 19 -15.30 5.83 -0.61
CA GLY A 19 -14.77 6.05 0.74
C GLY A 19 -14.93 7.51 1.19
N ALA A 20 -14.61 8.46 0.31
CA ALA A 20 -14.72 9.90 0.60
C ALA A 20 -16.17 10.34 0.84
N THR A 21 -17.11 9.84 0.02
CA THR A 21 -18.55 10.12 0.20
C THR A 21 -19.07 9.48 1.48
N ALA A 22 -18.75 8.21 1.76
CA ALA A 22 -19.15 7.56 3.00
C ALA A 22 -18.66 8.31 4.26
N ALA A 23 -17.41 8.77 4.25
CA ALA A 23 -16.85 9.60 5.33
C ALA A 23 -17.51 10.99 5.41
N THR A 24 -17.81 11.62 4.29
CA THR A 24 -18.48 12.94 4.26
C THR A 24 -19.90 12.87 4.81
N VAL A 25 -20.66 11.80 4.49
CA VAL A 25 -22.05 11.64 4.93
C VAL A 25 -22.18 11.49 6.45
N PHE A 26 -21.12 11.06 7.17
CA PHE A 26 -21.11 11.07 8.64
C PHE A 26 -21.42 12.45 9.24
N LEU A 27 -21.02 13.52 8.56
CA LEU A 27 -21.29 14.90 8.98
C LEU A 27 -22.79 15.21 9.05
N VAL A 28 -23.60 14.53 8.23
CA VAL A 28 -25.04 14.75 8.08
C VAL A 28 -25.87 13.72 8.86
N LEU A 29 -25.26 12.72 9.50
CA LEU A 29 -25.94 11.70 10.32
C LEU A 29 -25.92 11.93 11.86
N PRO A 30 -26.83 12.72 12.46
CA PRO A 30 -26.87 12.96 13.91
C PRO A 30 -26.97 11.71 14.76
N SER A 31 -26.30 11.75 15.92
CA SER A 31 -26.40 10.72 16.97
C SER A 31 -27.83 10.57 17.52
N THR A 32 -28.63 11.63 17.43
CA THR A 32 -30.05 11.64 17.85
C THR A 32 -31.00 11.21 16.74
N SER A 33 -30.51 10.98 15.51
CA SER A 33 -31.37 10.57 14.40
C SER A 33 -31.81 9.11 14.55
N PRO A 34 -33.03 8.76 14.10
CA PRO A 34 -33.47 7.36 14.07
C PRO A 34 -32.64 6.50 13.09
N LEU A 35 -31.83 7.14 12.26
CA LEU A 35 -30.97 6.51 11.25
C LEU A 35 -29.55 6.21 11.76
N TRP A 36 -29.28 6.30 13.07
CA TRP A 36 -27.94 6.07 13.64
C TRP A 36 -27.31 4.73 13.21
N PHE A 37 -28.13 3.70 12.94
CA PHE A 37 -27.68 2.39 12.47
C PHE A 37 -26.93 2.46 11.13
N LEU A 38 -27.15 3.50 10.32
CA LEU A 38 -26.41 3.75 9.08
C LEU A 38 -24.93 4.07 9.32
N ALA A 39 -24.52 4.43 10.54
CA ALA A 39 -23.12 4.66 10.86
C ALA A 39 -22.24 3.41 10.61
N ALA A 40 -22.76 2.22 10.91
CA ALA A 40 -22.03 0.97 10.70
C ALA A 40 -21.74 0.69 9.20
N PRO A 41 -22.73 0.64 8.29
CA PRO A 41 -22.46 0.44 6.86
C PRO A 41 -21.64 1.58 6.26
N LEU A 42 -21.81 2.84 6.71
CA LEU A 42 -20.95 3.94 6.26
C LEU A 42 -19.49 3.73 6.67
N ALA A 43 -19.22 3.31 7.91
CA ALA A 43 -17.87 3.00 8.36
C ALA A 43 -17.25 1.84 7.57
N VAL A 44 -18.05 0.81 7.24
CA VAL A 44 -17.60 -0.30 6.39
C VAL A 44 -17.26 0.22 4.99
N CYS A 45 -18.13 1.00 4.35
CA CYS A 45 -17.88 1.57 3.03
C CYS A 45 -16.64 2.49 3.01
N ALA A 46 -16.44 3.30 4.05
CA ALA A 46 -15.26 4.15 4.19
C ALA A 46 -13.96 3.31 4.25
N ASN A 47 -13.93 2.28 5.09
CA ASN A 47 -12.76 1.41 5.23
C ASN A 47 -12.50 0.55 3.99
N VAL A 48 -13.55 0.01 3.35
CA VAL A 48 -13.43 -0.74 2.10
C VAL A 48 -12.93 0.17 0.98
N GLY A 49 -13.47 1.38 0.86
CA GLY A 49 -13.00 2.37 -0.10
C GLY A 49 -11.51 2.72 0.11
N PHE A 50 -11.10 2.91 1.36
CA PHE A 50 -9.71 3.20 1.71
C PHE A 50 -8.77 2.04 1.35
N GLY A 51 -9.10 0.81 1.78
CA GLY A 51 -8.29 -0.37 1.47
C GLY A 51 -8.23 -0.68 -0.02
N ALA A 52 -9.38 -0.69 -0.72
CA ALA A 52 -9.45 -1.01 -2.14
C ALA A 52 -8.78 0.04 -3.02
N SER A 53 -8.87 1.33 -2.66
CA SER A 53 -8.16 2.40 -3.39
C SER A 53 -6.63 2.25 -3.28
N THR A 54 -6.12 1.85 -2.11
CA THR A 54 -4.68 1.59 -1.90
C THR A 54 -4.19 0.43 -2.76
N VAL A 55 -4.96 -0.66 -2.83
CA VAL A 55 -4.64 -1.81 -3.71
C VAL A 55 -4.66 -1.40 -5.18
N ALA A 56 -5.68 -0.64 -5.60
CA ALA A 56 -5.78 -0.14 -6.98
C ALA A 56 -4.62 0.79 -7.34
N MET A 57 -4.17 1.63 -6.41
CA MET A 57 -3.01 2.50 -6.57
C MET A 57 -1.73 1.69 -6.77
N ASN A 58 -1.49 0.70 -5.91
CA ASN A 58 -0.33 -0.20 -6.02
C ASN A 58 -0.33 -0.96 -7.36
N ALA A 59 -1.50 -1.35 -7.87
CA ALA A 59 -1.65 -1.98 -9.17
C ALA A 59 -1.44 -1.01 -10.36
N TYR A 60 -1.55 0.31 -10.14
CA TYR A 60 -1.36 1.33 -11.18
C TYR A 60 0.09 1.83 -11.27
N LEU A 61 0.87 1.74 -10.19
CA LEU A 61 2.27 2.17 -10.14
C LEU A 61 3.16 1.65 -11.29
N PRO A 62 3.10 0.35 -11.69
CA PRO A 62 3.94 -0.13 -12.78
C PRO A 62 3.59 0.51 -14.12
N THR A 63 2.32 0.86 -14.35
CA THR A 63 1.88 1.55 -15.57
C THR A 63 2.45 2.96 -15.59
N LEU A 64 2.35 3.68 -14.47
CA LEU A 64 2.87 5.04 -14.36
C LEU A 64 4.39 5.10 -14.50
N ALA A 65 5.10 4.09 -13.98
CA ALA A 65 6.56 4.01 -14.13
C ALA A 65 7.02 3.75 -15.57
N LYS A 66 6.22 3.02 -16.38
CA LYS A 66 6.54 2.76 -17.80
C LYS A 66 6.43 4.00 -18.69
N GLU A 67 5.62 4.97 -18.28
CA GLU A 67 5.45 6.23 -18.99
C GLU A 67 6.54 7.26 -18.64
N SER A 68 7.46 6.92 -17.73
CA SER A 68 8.57 7.82 -17.40
C SER A 68 9.58 7.85 -18.55
N PRO A 69 10.15 9.04 -18.86
CA PRO A 69 11.06 9.20 -20.00
C PRO A 69 12.31 8.31 -19.86
N GLU A 70 12.78 8.07 -18.64
CA GLU A 70 13.95 7.23 -18.38
C GLU A 70 13.69 5.75 -18.71
N VAL A 71 12.48 5.25 -18.45
CA VAL A 71 12.09 3.87 -18.75
C VAL A 71 11.74 3.72 -20.23
N HIS A 72 11.11 4.75 -20.82
CA HIS A 72 10.73 4.74 -22.22
C HIS A 72 11.94 4.69 -23.15
N GLN A 73 13.02 5.41 -22.84
CA GLN A 73 14.26 5.38 -23.62
C GLN A 73 14.90 3.98 -23.66
N ILE A 74 14.92 3.29 -22.52
CA ILE A 74 15.47 1.91 -22.45
C ILE A 74 14.55 0.94 -23.19
N LEU A 75 13.23 1.16 -23.14
CA LEU A 75 12.27 0.36 -23.88
C LEU A 75 12.43 0.54 -25.40
N GLU A 76 12.61 1.78 -25.87
CA GLU A 76 12.89 2.06 -27.28
C GLU A 76 14.24 1.47 -27.73
N GLU A 77 15.27 1.50 -26.90
CA GLU A 77 16.57 0.87 -27.18
C GLU A 77 16.44 -0.67 -27.31
N LEU A 78 15.54 -1.26 -26.52
CA LEU A 78 15.24 -2.69 -26.54
C LEU A 78 14.36 -3.08 -27.74
N GLU A 79 13.41 -2.22 -28.15
CA GLU A 79 12.49 -2.47 -29.26
C GLU A 79 13.13 -2.20 -30.64
N ASN A 80 14.02 -1.21 -30.73
CA ASN A 80 14.74 -0.88 -31.97
C ASN A 80 15.88 -1.85 -32.28
N ARG A 81 16.24 -2.75 -31.36
CA ARG A 81 17.19 -3.83 -31.63
C ARG A 81 16.42 -5.05 -32.12
N PRO A 82 16.53 -5.43 -33.40
CA PRO A 82 15.81 -6.58 -33.93
C PRO A 82 16.29 -7.85 -33.24
N ASP A 83 15.37 -8.54 -32.57
CA ASP A 83 15.50 -9.96 -32.25
C ASP A 83 15.68 -10.71 -33.59
N SER A 84 16.90 -11.12 -33.94
CA SER A 84 17.13 -12.04 -35.06
C SER A 84 16.74 -13.47 -34.67
N SER A 85 15.52 -13.65 -34.15
CA SER A 85 14.94 -14.95 -33.79
C SER A 85 13.60 -15.23 -34.48
N GLY A 86 13.28 -14.51 -35.56
CA GLY A 86 12.05 -14.72 -36.33
C GLY A 86 12.26 -14.70 -37.83
N THR A 87 12.15 -15.89 -38.44
CA THR A 87 11.92 -16.20 -39.86
C THR A 87 13.12 -16.19 -40.80
N ASP A 88 13.69 -17.38 -41.02
CA ASP A 88 14.04 -17.88 -42.36
C ASP A 88 13.94 -19.43 -42.37
N GLU A 89 12.74 -19.96 -42.08
CA GLU A 89 12.35 -21.27 -42.62
C GLU A 89 11.93 -21.05 -44.07
N HIS A 90 12.92 -20.94 -44.98
CA HIS A 90 12.86 -21.35 -46.39
C HIS A 90 14.10 -20.86 -47.14
N THR A 91 15.25 -21.52 -46.96
CA THR A 91 16.11 -21.85 -48.11
C THR A 91 17.08 -22.98 -47.78
N ALA A 92 17.36 -23.77 -48.80
CA ALA A 92 17.91 -25.10 -48.74
C ALA A 92 19.40 -25.17 -48.40
N ASN A 93 19.80 -26.30 -47.80
CA ASN A 93 21.07 -27.00 -48.00
C ASN A 93 22.36 -26.17 -48.14
N SER A 94 23.16 -26.12 -47.07
CA SER A 94 24.63 -26.18 -47.21
C SER A 94 25.28 -26.61 -45.90
N ASP A 95 25.88 -27.81 -45.90
CA ASP A 95 26.87 -28.27 -44.93
C ASP A 95 28.09 -27.33 -44.95
N HIS A 96 28.25 -26.48 -43.94
CA HIS A 96 29.53 -25.82 -43.64
C HIS A 96 29.77 -25.82 -42.12
N PRO A 97 30.90 -26.37 -41.63
CA PRO A 97 31.19 -26.50 -40.20
C PRO A 97 31.70 -25.22 -39.51
N ASP A 98 31.65 -24.07 -40.18
CA ASP A 98 32.05 -22.76 -39.63
C ASP A 98 30.82 -21.86 -39.43
N SER A 99 29.92 -22.24 -38.51
CA SER A 99 28.90 -21.31 -37.99
C SER A 99 29.54 -20.44 -36.89
N PRO A 100 29.45 -19.10 -36.95
CA PRO A 100 30.25 -18.21 -36.12
C PRO A 100 29.80 -18.21 -34.66
N LEU A 101 30.76 -18.06 -33.75
CA LEU A 101 30.65 -17.95 -32.28
C LEU A 101 29.76 -16.78 -31.75
N ILE A 102 29.04 -16.06 -32.61
CA ILE A 102 28.42 -14.74 -32.34
C ILE A 102 27.03 -14.86 -31.67
N GLN A 103 26.43 -16.05 -31.62
CA GLN A 103 25.07 -16.23 -31.10
C GLN A 103 24.97 -16.11 -29.55
N HIS A 104 26.08 -16.30 -28.84
CA HIS A 104 26.13 -16.13 -27.37
C HIS A 104 26.24 -14.65 -26.95
N GLU A 105 27.01 -13.82 -27.64
CA GLU A 105 27.18 -12.39 -27.30
C GLU A 105 25.86 -11.60 -27.41
N HIS A 106 25.03 -11.88 -28.41
CA HIS A 106 23.75 -11.20 -28.59
C HIS A 106 22.67 -11.59 -27.56
N SER A 107 22.68 -12.84 -27.07
CA SER A 107 21.76 -13.27 -26.01
C SER A 107 22.13 -12.64 -24.67
N ASP A 108 23.43 -12.57 -24.35
CA ASP A 108 23.93 -11.95 -23.13
C ASP A 108 23.63 -10.44 -23.11
N GLU A 109 23.80 -9.75 -24.24
CA GLU A 109 23.55 -8.30 -24.32
C GLU A 109 22.05 -7.96 -24.21
N HIS A 110 21.16 -8.73 -24.86
CA HIS A 110 19.72 -8.54 -24.72
C HIS A 110 19.23 -8.84 -23.28
N GLU A 111 19.79 -9.87 -22.64
CA GLU A 111 19.50 -10.19 -21.24
C GLU A 111 20.00 -9.08 -20.28
N THR A 112 21.16 -8.47 -20.57
CA THR A 112 21.66 -7.32 -19.79
C THR A 112 20.81 -6.07 -19.95
N LEU A 113 20.33 -5.78 -21.16
CA LEU A 113 19.41 -4.66 -21.42
C LEU A 113 18.07 -4.87 -20.72
N LYS A 114 17.56 -6.10 -20.72
CA LYS A 114 16.34 -6.46 -19.99
C LYS A 114 16.52 -6.30 -18.47
N ALA A 115 17.66 -6.74 -17.93
CA ALA A 115 17.99 -6.53 -16.52
C ALA A 115 18.09 -5.04 -16.18
N LYS A 116 18.67 -4.23 -17.08
CA LYS A 116 18.75 -2.77 -16.95
C LYS A 116 17.36 -2.14 -16.94
N TYR A 117 16.48 -2.53 -17.86
CA TYR A 117 15.07 -2.11 -17.90
C TYR A 117 14.33 -2.45 -16.60
N ASP A 118 14.42 -3.70 -16.13
CA ASP A 118 13.73 -4.14 -14.91
C ASP A 118 14.24 -3.40 -13.66
N SER A 119 15.54 -3.12 -13.61
CA SER A 119 16.15 -2.36 -12.52
C SER A 119 15.69 -0.90 -12.49
N GLU A 120 15.61 -0.24 -13.65
CA GLU A 120 15.19 1.15 -13.75
C GLU A 120 13.67 1.30 -13.56
N LEU A 121 12.88 0.37 -14.09
CA LEU A 121 11.44 0.30 -13.81
C LEU A 121 11.21 0.19 -12.30
N SER A 122 11.94 -0.69 -11.62
CA SER A 122 11.86 -0.86 -10.16
C SER A 122 12.29 0.41 -9.40
N ARG A 123 13.35 1.10 -9.87
CA ARG A 123 13.83 2.36 -9.31
C ARG A 123 12.76 3.46 -9.42
N VAL A 124 12.18 3.65 -10.61
CA VAL A 124 11.14 4.65 -10.85
C VAL A 124 9.88 4.33 -10.06
N MET A 125 9.44 3.06 -10.04
CA MET A 125 8.32 2.62 -9.21
C MET A 125 8.54 2.94 -7.72
N SER A 126 9.74 2.65 -7.20
CA SER A 126 10.10 2.94 -5.81
C SER A 126 10.11 4.46 -5.53
N ARG A 127 10.65 5.27 -6.44
CA ARG A 127 10.65 6.75 -6.33
C ARG A 127 9.24 7.32 -6.29
N ILE A 128 8.38 6.90 -7.21
CA ILE A 128 6.97 7.36 -7.28
C ILE A 128 6.20 6.91 -6.04
N SER A 129 6.34 5.65 -5.66
CA SER A 129 5.66 5.08 -4.48
C SER A 129 6.08 5.78 -3.19
N SER A 130 7.39 5.93 -2.96
CA SER A 130 7.91 6.57 -1.74
C SER A 130 7.49 8.03 -1.62
N LEU A 131 7.51 8.79 -2.72
CA LEU A 131 7.00 10.17 -2.73
C LEU A 131 5.50 10.22 -2.45
N GLY A 132 4.72 9.32 -3.06
CA GLY A 132 3.27 9.23 -2.83
C GLY A 132 2.93 8.91 -1.37
N ILE A 133 3.63 7.95 -0.78
CA ILE A 133 3.47 7.58 0.64
C ILE A 133 3.88 8.75 1.54
N ALA A 134 5.00 9.43 1.27
CA ALA A 134 5.47 10.56 2.07
C ALA A 134 4.49 11.74 2.05
N LEU A 135 3.99 12.11 0.86
CA LEU A 135 2.97 13.15 0.73
C LEU A 135 1.64 12.74 1.40
N GLY A 136 1.27 11.47 1.29
CA GLY A 136 0.09 10.92 1.96
C GLY A 136 0.16 11.01 3.48
N TYR A 137 1.28 10.59 4.09
CA TYR A 137 1.50 10.75 5.53
C TYR A 137 1.53 12.21 5.96
N GLY A 138 2.21 13.08 5.21
CA GLY A 138 2.25 14.52 5.49
C GLY A 138 0.87 15.16 5.46
N ALA A 139 0.07 14.86 4.44
CA ALA A 139 -1.32 15.33 4.33
C ALA A 139 -2.21 14.78 5.45
N GLY A 140 -2.03 13.51 5.83
CA GLY A 140 -2.75 12.88 6.94
C GLY A 140 -2.44 13.53 8.29
N ILE A 141 -1.17 13.75 8.60
CA ILE A 141 -0.72 14.43 9.82
C ILE A 141 -1.29 15.86 9.87
N PHE A 142 -1.19 16.60 8.77
CA PHE A 142 -1.75 17.95 8.67
C PHE A 142 -3.26 17.97 8.96
N LEU A 143 -4.01 17.07 8.32
CA LEU A 143 -5.46 16.97 8.53
C LEU A 143 -5.83 16.56 9.96
N LEU A 144 -5.05 15.68 10.59
CA LEU A 144 -5.23 15.32 12.01
C LEU A 144 -5.01 16.51 12.94
N ILE A 145 -4.01 17.37 12.66
CA ILE A 145 -3.78 18.60 13.43
C ILE A 145 -4.96 19.56 13.25
N VAL A 146 -5.47 19.73 12.02
CA VAL A 146 -6.66 20.55 11.75
C VAL A 146 -7.89 19.99 12.47
N ALA A 147 -8.09 18.67 12.46
CA ALA A 147 -9.19 18.01 13.15
C ALA A 147 -9.09 18.10 14.68
N LEU A 148 -7.89 18.27 15.23
CA LEU A 148 -7.68 18.43 16.67
C LEU A 148 -8.33 19.73 17.20
N ILE A 149 -8.33 20.81 16.42
CA ILE A 149 -8.87 22.13 16.81
C ILE A 149 -10.36 22.05 17.21
N PRO A 150 -11.29 21.61 16.35
CA PRO A 150 -12.70 21.50 16.75
C PRO A 150 -12.93 20.45 17.83
N VAL A 151 -12.15 19.36 17.85
CA VAL A 151 -12.31 18.28 18.83
C VAL A 151 -11.90 18.71 20.24
N THR A 152 -10.88 19.55 20.37
CA THR A 152 -10.47 20.12 21.68
C THR A 152 -11.46 21.18 22.16
N ILE A 153 -11.88 22.10 21.29
CA ILE A 153 -12.84 23.17 21.63
C ILE A 153 -14.18 22.59 22.08
N LEU A 154 -14.67 21.57 21.37
CA LEU A 154 -15.96 20.95 21.64
C LEU A 154 -15.86 19.76 22.62
N HIS A 155 -14.75 19.65 23.37
CA HIS A 155 -14.49 18.62 24.38
C HIS A 155 -14.76 17.17 23.93
N GLY A 156 -14.57 16.87 22.65
CA GLY A 156 -14.82 15.53 22.10
C GLY A 156 -16.29 15.18 21.91
N SER A 157 -17.18 16.18 21.79
CA SER A 157 -18.60 15.94 21.48
C SER A 157 -18.77 15.09 20.22
N THR A 158 -19.91 14.40 20.12
CA THR A 158 -20.23 13.58 18.95
C THR A 158 -20.28 14.40 17.66
N PHE A 159 -20.68 15.67 17.74
CA PHE A 159 -20.62 16.59 16.60
C PHE A 159 -19.18 16.85 16.16
N ALA A 160 -18.25 17.08 17.09
CA ALA A 160 -16.85 17.33 16.78
C ALA A 160 -16.18 16.13 16.07
N LEU A 161 -16.50 14.91 16.52
CA LEU A 161 -16.00 13.69 15.89
C LEU A 161 -16.55 13.49 14.48
N ARG A 162 -17.84 13.79 14.28
CA ARG A 162 -18.47 13.72 12.96
C ARG A 162 -17.95 14.80 12.02
N LEU A 163 -17.64 15.98 12.55
CA LEU A 163 -16.96 17.04 11.82
C LEU A 163 -15.56 16.61 11.39
N ALA A 164 -14.76 16.00 12.28
CA ALA A 164 -13.43 15.49 11.94
C ALA A 164 -13.47 14.43 10.83
N ILE A 165 -14.36 13.43 10.94
CA ILE A 165 -14.52 12.38 9.91
C ILE A 165 -15.03 12.98 8.59
N GLY A 166 -16.01 13.89 8.67
CA GLY A 166 -16.58 14.56 7.50
C GLY A 166 -15.56 15.41 6.74
N LEU A 167 -14.79 16.23 7.46
CA LEU A 167 -13.68 17.01 6.89
C LEU A 167 -12.63 16.12 6.26
N SER A 168 -12.36 14.95 6.84
CA SER A 168 -11.43 13.98 6.26
C SER A 168 -11.94 13.41 4.94
N GLY A 169 -13.24 13.12 4.85
CA GLY A 169 -13.89 12.71 3.61
C GLY A 169 -13.84 13.80 2.53
N ILE A 170 -14.12 15.04 2.89
CA ILE A 170 -14.06 16.19 1.98
C ILE A 170 -12.63 16.41 1.48
N TRP A 171 -11.65 16.40 2.38
CA TRP A 171 -10.23 16.50 2.04
C TRP A 171 -9.84 15.43 1.02
N TRP A 172 -10.18 14.18 1.30
CA TRP A 172 -9.91 13.08 0.39
C TRP A 172 -10.59 13.25 -0.98
N ALA A 173 -11.85 13.70 -1.02
CA ALA A 173 -12.56 14.00 -2.27
C ALA A 173 -11.86 15.10 -3.08
N VAL A 174 -11.49 16.22 -2.43
CA VAL A 174 -10.82 17.37 -3.07
C VAL A 174 -9.50 16.94 -3.70
N PHE A 175 -8.66 16.20 -2.97
CA PHE A 175 -7.37 15.73 -3.48
C PHE A 175 -7.49 14.56 -4.47
N SER A 176 -8.66 13.91 -4.56
CA SER A 176 -8.94 12.93 -5.61
C SER A 176 -9.27 13.59 -6.96
N ILE A 177 -9.65 14.88 -7.00
CA ILE A 177 -9.97 15.60 -8.25
C ILE A 177 -8.72 15.77 -9.13
N PRO A 178 -7.57 16.30 -8.63
CA PRO A 178 -6.34 16.35 -9.42
C PRO A 178 -5.91 14.98 -9.94
N ALA A 179 -6.06 13.93 -9.13
CA ALA A 179 -5.78 12.56 -9.57
C ALA A 179 -6.73 12.14 -10.72
N ALA A 180 -8.01 12.49 -10.66
CA ALA A 180 -8.96 12.20 -11.74
C ALA A 180 -8.61 12.93 -13.05
N LEU A 181 -8.12 14.17 -12.96
CA LEU A 181 -7.80 15.00 -14.12
C LEU A 181 -6.44 14.65 -14.74
N TRP A 182 -5.41 14.46 -13.92
CA TRP A 182 -4.03 14.29 -14.40
C TRP A 182 -3.58 12.84 -14.58
N LEU A 183 -4.24 11.86 -13.96
CA LEU A 183 -3.84 10.47 -14.19
C LEU A 183 -4.12 10.10 -15.66
N PRO A 184 -3.14 9.54 -16.39
CA PRO A 184 -3.32 9.08 -17.76
C PRO A 184 -4.54 8.18 -17.89
N GLY A 185 -5.51 8.61 -18.70
CA GLY A 185 -6.56 7.74 -19.21
C GLY A 185 -6.03 6.98 -20.42
N SER A 186 -6.27 5.68 -20.50
CA SER A 186 -5.76 4.76 -21.53
C SER A 186 -6.21 5.08 -22.98
N GLU A 187 -6.84 6.23 -23.24
CA GLU A 187 -7.38 6.58 -24.55
C GLU A 187 -6.36 7.26 -25.49
N GLY A 188 -5.18 7.67 -24.98
CA GLY A 188 -4.23 8.50 -25.73
C GLY A 188 -3.12 7.79 -26.51
N THR A 189 -2.74 6.56 -26.16
CA THR A 189 -1.49 5.98 -26.71
C THR A 189 -1.79 4.78 -27.59
N ARG A 190 -2.31 5.06 -28.80
CA ARG A 190 -2.22 4.15 -29.95
C ARG A 190 -0.76 4.08 -30.40
N LEU A 191 0.11 3.42 -29.65
CA LEU A 191 1.39 3.00 -30.20
C LEU A 191 1.14 1.72 -31.00
N ASN A 192 1.26 1.85 -32.31
CA ASN A 192 1.35 0.75 -33.25
C ASN A 192 2.57 -0.12 -32.89
N GLY A 193 2.38 -1.44 -32.89
CA GLY A 193 3.50 -2.39 -32.93
C GLY A 193 3.74 -3.14 -31.63
N ALA A 194 3.72 -4.47 -31.74
CA ALA A 194 4.39 -5.47 -30.92
C ALA A 194 4.70 -5.19 -29.43
N SER A 195 3.99 -5.90 -28.54
CA SER A 195 4.63 -6.38 -27.31
C SER A 195 4.28 -7.85 -27.07
N ALA A 196 5.22 -8.72 -27.42
CA ALA A 196 5.12 -10.18 -27.43
C ALA A 196 5.47 -10.86 -26.08
N TRP A 197 5.66 -10.11 -24.99
CA TRP A 197 6.33 -10.66 -23.79
C TRP A 197 5.47 -10.67 -22.51
N VAL A 198 4.18 -10.95 -22.64
CA VAL A 198 3.32 -11.42 -21.54
C VAL A 198 2.47 -12.55 -22.09
N ASP A 199 2.68 -13.76 -21.57
CA ASP A 199 1.91 -14.97 -21.87
C ASP A 199 0.50 -14.82 -21.27
N ASP A 200 -0.37 -14.06 -21.96
CA ASP A 200 -1.75 -13.86 -21.58
C ASP A 200 -2.65 -14.82 -22.37
N GLY A 201 -2.93 -15.96 -21.76
CA GLY A 201 -4.04 -16.81 -22.11
C GLY A 201 -5.36 -16.03 -22.06
N ALA A 202 -5.96 -15.85 -23.23
CA ALA A 202 -7.37 -15.62 -23.49
C ALA A 202 -8.07 -14.53 -22.65
N ALA A 203 -7.97 -13.27 -23.09
CA ALA A 203 -8.97 -12.25 -22.79
C ALA A 203 -9.69 -11.85 -24.08
N SER A 204 -10.92 -12.36 -24.24
CA SER A 204 -11.81 -12.09 -25.35
C SER A 204 -12.23 -10.62 -25.41
N ARG A 205 -12.27 -10.05 -26.62
CA ARG A 205 -12.83 -8.74 -27.00
C ARG A 205 -14.36 -8.67 -26.79
N GLY A 206 -14.85 -9.00 -25.61
CA GLY A 206 -16.28 -8.93 -25.26
C GLY A 206 -16.52 -7.90 -24.17
N GLU A 207 -17.63 -7.17 -24.28
CA GLU A 207 -18.15 -6.15 -23.36
C GLU A 207 -17.81 -6.43 -21.87
N TRP A 208 -17.37 -5.38 -21.18
CA TRP A 208 -16.90 -5.45 -19.79
C TRP A 208 -18.05 -5.82 -18.85
N ASN A 209 -18.08 -7.09 -18.45
CA ASN A 209 -18.92 -7.57 -17.38
C ASN A 209 -18.08 -7.67 -16.10
N THR A 210 -18.25 -6.71 -15.18
CA THR A 210 -17.55 -6.65 -13.88
C THR A 210 -17.56 -7.99 -13.15
N CYS A 211 -18.69 -8.71 -13.20
CA CYS A 211 -18.82 -10.02 -12.57
C CYS A 211 -17.95 -11.10 -13.24
N ARG A 212 -17.79 -11.06 -14.58
CA ARG A 212 -16.94 -12.00 -15.33
C ARG A 212 -15.46 -11.77 -15.01
N GLU A 213 -15.03 -10.51 -14.97
CA GLU A 213 -13.64 -10.15 -14.64
C GLU A 213 -13.29 -10.48 -13.19
N ILE A 214 -14.19 -10.18 -12.24
CA ILE A 214 -14.03 -10.57 -10.83
C ILE A 214 -13.93 -12.09 -10.74
N THR A 215 -14.83 -12.83 -11.39
CA THR A 215 -14.80 -14.30 -11.39
C THR A 215 -13.52 -14.85 -12.03
N ALA A 216 -13.04 -14.23 -13.11
CA ALA A 216 -11.78 -14.61 -13.75
C ALA A 216 -10.58 -14.34 -12.82
N ALA A 217 -10.56 -13.20 -12.12
CA ALA A 217 -9.53 -12.88 -11.13
C ALA A 217 -9.53 -13.87 -9.96
N TRP A 218 -10.70 -14.24 -9.43
CA TRP A 218 -10.83 -15.27 -8.39
C TRP A 218 -10.38 -16.65 -8.89
N ARG A 219 -10.70 -17.03 -10.14
CA ARG A 219 -10.19 -18.28 -10.73
C ARG A 219 -8.68 -18.27 -10.91
N ARG A 220 -8.09 -17.16 -11.39
CA ARG A 220 -6.64 -16.98 -11.53
C ARG A 220 -5.95 -17.10 -10.17
N LEU A 221 -6.47 -16.42 -9.16
CA LEU A 221 -5.97 -16.51 -7.78
C LEU A 221 -6.07 -17.94 -7.24
N GLY A 222 -7.21 -18.61 -7.46
CA GLY A 222 -7.41 -20.00 -7.06
C GLY A 222 -6.48 -20.98 -7.78
N ASN A 223 -6.17 -20.73 -9.05
CA ASN A 223 -5.18 -21.52 -9.80
C ASN A 223 -3.77 -21.30 -9.25
N MET A 224 -3.41 -20.07 -8.88
CA MET A 224 -2.13 -19.75 -8.27
C MET A 224 -1.96 -20.34 -6.85
N LEU A 225 -3.07 -20.49 -6.13
CA LEU A 225 -3.12 -21.19 -4.84
C LEU A 225 -3.20 -22.72 -4.96
N ARG A 226 -3.08 -23.30 -6.17
CA ARG A 226 -3.04 -24.76 -6.30
C ARG A 226 -1.80 -25.30 -5.63
N TRP A 227 -1.97 -26.43 -4.95
CA TRP A 227 -0.90 -27.14 -4.23
C TRP A 227 0.34 -27.43 -5.08
N GLY A 228 0.18 -27.61 -6.40
CA GLY A 228 1.29 -27.79 -7.34
C GLY A 228 2.17 -26.55 -7.47
N GLU A 229 1.58 -25.36 -7.60
CA GLU A 229 2.32 -24.10 -7.69
C GLU A 229 2.90 -23.69 -6.33
N ILE A 230 2.18 -23.94 -5.23
CA ILE A 230 2.69 -23.73 -3.87
C ILE A 230 3.98 -24.52 -3.63
N LYS A 231 4.04 -25.77 -4.09
CA LYS A 231 5.23 -26.62 -3.99
C LYS A 231 6.37 -26.16 -4.89
N LYS A 232 6.08 -25.56 -6.05
CA LYS A 232 7.08 -24.98 -6.95
C LYS A 232 7.68 -23.69 -6.36
N LEU A 233 6.86 -22.87 -5.67
CA LEU A 233 7.22 -21.57 -5.12
C LEU A 233 7.25 -21.54 -3.58
N ARG A 234 7.84 -22.58 -2.95
CA ARG A 234 7.83 -22.74 -1.48
C ARG A 234 8.38 -21.54 -0.72
N ASN A 235 9.44 -20.90 -1.24
CA ASN A 235 10.04 -19.73 -0.58
C ASN A 235 9.11 -18.51 -0.64
N THR A 236 8.43 -18.29 -1.77
CA THR A 236 7.45 -17.21 -1.93
C THR A 236 6.26 -17.38 -1.01
N PHE A 237 5.71 -18.59 -0.89
CA PHE A 237 4.59 -18.85 0.02
C PHE A 237 4.98 -18.74 1.50
N LYS A 238 6.20 -19.16 1.88
CA LYS A 238 6.73 -18.92 3.23
C LYS A 238 6.85 -17.43 3.53
N TYR A 239 7.40 -16.67 2.58
CA TYR A 239 7.50 -15.21 2.70
C TYR A 239 6.12 -14.57 2.84
N LEU A 240 5.16 -14.95 1.99
CA LEU A 240 3.80 -14.40 2.02
C LEU A 240 3.08 -14.72 3.33
N ALA A 241 3.24 -15.94 3.86
CA ALA A 241 2.68 -16.32 5.15
C ALA A 241 3.30 -15.52 6.30
N ALA A 242 4.63 -15.33 6.30
CA ALA A 242 5.31 -14.51 7.29
C ALA A 242 4.89 -13.03 7.19
N TRP A 243 4.80 -12.50 5.97
CA TRP A 243 4.32 -11.14 5.70
C TRP A 243 2.88 -10.93 6.14
N PHE A 244 2.00 -11.90 5.89
CA PHE A 244 0.62 -11.89 6.34
C PHE A 244 0.54 -11.77 7.87
N LEU A 245 1.26 -12.63 8.61
CA LEU A 245 1.29 -12.59 10.07
C LEU A 245 1.87 -11.26 10.60
N LEU A 246 2.94 -10.75 9.98
CA LEU A 246 3.56 -9.50 10.38
C LEU A 246 2.62 -8.31 10.15
N SER A 247 1.99 -8.23 8.97
CA SER A 247 1.09 -7.14 8.58
C SER A 247 -0.18 -7.14 9.44
N ASP A 248 -0.74 -8.32 9.71
CA ASP A 248 -1.93 -8.48 10.56
C ASP A 248 -1.62 -8.08 12.01
N GLY A 249 -0.49 -8.54 12.56
CA GLY A 249 -0.05 -8.16 13.90
C GLY A 249 0.17 -6.65 14.05
N PHE A 250 0.87 -6.03 13.10
CA PHE A 250 1.14 -4.59 13.15
C PHE A 250 -0.15 -3.74 13.06
N THR A 251 -1.07 -4.13 12.18
CA THR A 251 -2.38 -3.45 12.03
C THR A 251 -3.26 -3.62 13.27
N THR A 252 -3.21 -4.82 13.87
CA THR A 252 -3.96 -5.15 15.09
C THR A 252 -3.43 -4.37 16.30
N ILE A 253 -2.11 -4.20 16.44
CA ILE A 253 -1.52 -3.35 17.50
C ILE A 253 -2.10 -1.95 17.41
N THR A 254 -2.09 -1.33 16.22
CA THR A 254 -2.60 0.03 16.00
C THR A 254 -4.09 0.16 16.37
N SER A 255 -4.91 -0.77 15.88
CA SER A 255 -6.37 -0.74 16.10
C SER A 255 -6.74 -1.00 17.57
N THR A 256 -6.08 -2.00 18.18
CA THR A 256 -6.32 -2.39 19.58
C THR A 256 -5.83 -1.32 20.54
N ALA A 257 -4.70 -0.67 20.23
CA ALA A 257 -4.18 0.45 21.01
C ALA A 257 -5.19 1.59 21.12
N ILE A 258 -5.78 2.03 20.00
CA ILE A 258 -6.80 3.10 20.00
C ILE A 258 -8.04 2.65 20.78
N LEU A 259 -8.50 1.42 20.59
CA LEU A 259 -9.65 0.88 21.31
C LEU A 259 -9.39 0.83 22.82
N PHE A 260 -8.24 0.30 23.24
CA PHE A 260 -7.83 0.21 24.64
C PHE A 260 -7.70 1.60 25.29
N GLY A 261 -7.09 2.56 24.60
CA GLY A 261 -7.01 3.94 25.05
C GLY A 261 -8.39 4.55 25.31
N LYS A 262 -9.37 4.26 24.45
CA LYS A 262 -10.74 4.73 24.60
C LYS A 262 -11.51 4.02 25.72
N THR A 263 -11.45 2.69 25.80
CA THR A 263 -12.31 1.89 26.70
C THR A 263 -11.73 1.67 28.08
N SER A 264 -10.41 1.45 28.18
CA SER A 264 -9.74 1.11 29.43
C SER A 264 -9.15 2.35 30.10
N LEU A 265 -8.43 3.17 29.33
CA LEU A 265 -7.81 4.40 29.84
C LEU A 265 -8.77 5.60 29.87
N ASN A 266 -9.99 5.44 29.33
CA ASN A 266 -11.01 6.50 29.22
C ASN A 266 -10.45 7.80 28.62
N MET A 267 -9.54 7.68 27.66
CA MET A 267 -8.89 8.82 27.02
C MET A 267 -9.92 9.66 26.24
N GLN A 268 -9.84 10.97 26.42
CA GLN A 268 -10.64 11.90 25.63
C GLN A 268 -10.29 11.76 24.13
N PRO A 269 -11.24 11.93 23.19
CA PRO A 269 -10.95 11.74 21.78
C PRO A 269 -9.83 12.63 21.21
N SER A 270 -9.63 13.83 21.78
CA SER A 270 -8.49 14.69 21.46
C SER A 270 -7.14 14.00 21.71
N ALA A 271 -7.02 13.23 22.78
CA ALA A 271 -5.80 12.48 23.10
C ALA A 271 -5.59 11.30 22.15
N LEU A 272 -6.66 10.67 21.67
CA LEU A 272 -6.58 9.61 20.65
C LEU A 272 -6.16 10.16 19.28
N ILE A 273 -6.63 11.35 18.91
CA ILE A 273 -6.15 12.06 17.71
C ILE A 273 -4.67 12.42 17.87
N LEU A 274 -4.25 12.85 19.07
CA LEU A 274 -2.85 13.14 19.36
C LEU A 274 -1.95 11.91 19.19
N VAL A 275 -2.40 10.72 19.64
CA VAL A 275 -1.71 9.44 19.35
C VAL A 275 -1.55 9.26 17.83
N GLY A 276 -2.62 9.49 17.06
CA GLY A 276 -2.60 9.42 15.59
C GLY A 276 -1.68 10.45 14.91
N VAL A 277 -1.37 11.58 15.55
CA VAL A 277 -0.37 12.56 15.07
C VAL A 277 1.04 12.14 15.46
N LEU A 278 1.23 11.71 16.70
CA LEU A 278 2.53 11.36 17.25
C LEU A 278 3.14 10.13 16.57
N THR A 279 2.34 9.08 16.34
CA THR A 279 2.84 7.83 15.76
C THR A 279 3.45 8.03 14.37
N PRO A 280 2.78 8.61 13.35
CA PRO A 280 3.40 8.84 12.05
C PRO A 280 4.54 9.87 12.08
N THR A 281 4.44 10.89 12.93
CA THR A 281 5.50 11.90 13.08
C THR A 281 6.78 11.27 13.64
N SER A 282 6.65 10.44 14.68
CA SER A 282 7.75 9.67 15.23
C SER A 282 8.27 8.65 14.20
N GLY A 283 7.38 7.99 13.44
CA GLY A 283 7.74 7.09 12.34
C GLY A 283 8.63 7.74 11.29
N ILE A 284 8.34 8.99 10.92
CA ILE A 284 9.20 9.76 10.01
C ILE A 284 10.57 9.99 10.65
N LEU A 285 10.63 10.44 11.91
CA LEU A 285 11.90 10.64 12.63
C LEU A 285 12.70 9.33 12.78
N GLY A 286 12.02 8.22 13.11
CA GLY A 286 12.57 6.88 13.21
C GLY A 286 13.15 6.40 11.87
N SER A 287 12.43 6.62 10.77
CA SER A 287 12.89 6.26 9.41
C SER A 287 14.16 7.02 8.98
N LEU A 288 14.40 8.21 9.53
CA LEU A 288 15.61 9.00 9.30
C LEU A 288 16.74 8.60 10.26
N ALA A 289 16.42 8.28 11.50
CA ALA A 289 17.40 7.89 12.53
C ALA A 289 17.95 6.48 12.31
N TRP A 290 17.11 5.55 11.87
CA TRP A 290 17.47 4.13 11.79
C TRP A 290 18.55 3.82 10.75
N PRO A 291 18.54 4.40 9.53
CA PRO A 291 19.64 4.24 8.59
C PRO A 291 20.98 4.78 9.12
N VAL A 292 20.96 5.86 9.91
CA VAL A 292 22.17 6.41 10.57
C VAL A 292 22.69 5.43 11.60
N LEU A 293 21.80 4.87 12.42
CA LEU A 293 22.13 3.87 13.43
C LEU A 293 22.69 2.59 12.77
N GLN A 294 22.04 2.13 11.70
CA GLN A 294 22.44 0.98 10.94
C GLN A 294 23.85 1.14 10.35
N ARG A 295 24.16 2.31 9.76
CA ARG A 295 25.49 2.61 9.22
C ARG A 295 26.53 2.73 10.33
N ARG A 296 26.19 3.35 11.46
CA ARG A 296 27.11 3.53 12.60
C ARG A 296 27.54 2.22 13.22
N TYR A 297 26.61 1.26 13.37
CA TYR A 297 26.89 -0.04 13.97
C TYR A 297 27.16 -1.16 12.96
N GLY A 298 27.14 -0.87 11.65
CA GLY A 298 27.36 -1.86 10.60
C GLY A 298 26.35 -3.02 10.62
N TRP A 299 25.09 -2.75 10.99
CA TRP A 299 24.07 -3.78 11.10
C TRP A 299 23.54 -4.23 9.73
N THR A 300 23.30 -5.53 9.60
CA THR A 300 22.65 -6.10 8.41
C THR A 300 21.16 -5.73 8.40
N ASN A 301 20.56 -5.66 7.21
CA ASN A 301 19.13 -5.39 7.04
C ASN A 301 18.25 -6.38 7.85
N LEU A 302 18.66 -7.65 7.89
CA LEU A 302 17.97 -8.68 8.68
C LEU A 302 17.97 -8.36 10.17
N LYS A 303 19.14 -7.99 10.74
CA LYS A 303 19.25 -7.64 12.17
C LYS A 303 18.37 -6.45 12.52
N VAL A 304 18.38 -5.43 11.66
CA VAL A 304 17.51 -4.25 11.77
C VAL A 304 16.03 -4.65 11.83
N ILE A 305 15.54 -5.43 10.87
CA ILE A 305 14.14 -5.85 10.81
C ILE A 305 13.78 -6.67 12.06
N VAL A 306 14.63 -7.61 12.49
CA VAL A 306 14.38 -8.41 13.69
C VAL A 306 14.28 -7.53 14.94
N ILE A 307 15.18 -6.54 15.11
CA ILE A 307 15.13 -5.61 16.25
C ILE A 307 13.82 -4.81 16.23
N LEU A 308 13.43 -4.26 15.08
CA LEU A 308 12.18 -3.49 14.97
C LEU A 308 10.93 -4.32 15.27
N VAL A 309 10.90 -5.58 14.79
CA VAL A 309 9.79 -6.50 15.07
C VAL A 309 9.73 -6.86 16.56
N LEU A 310 10.88 -7.10 17.20
CA LEU A 310 10.95 -7.35 18.64
C LEU A 310 10.49 -6.13 19.45
N MET A 311 10.90 -4.92 19.04
CA MET A 311 10.46 -3.67 19.65
C MET A 311 8.94 -3.50 19.52
N ALA A 312 8.37 -3.66 18.33
CA ALA A 312 6.93 -3.59 18.12
C ALA A 312 6.16 -4.64 18.95
N SER A 313 6.72 -5.85 19.09
CA SER A 313 6.12 -6.93 19.89
C SER A 313 6.18 -6.67 21.40
N ALA A 314 7.09 -5.81 21.86
CA ALA A 314 7.18 -5.43 23.26
C ALA A 314 5.97 -4.57 23.71
N ILE A 315 5.30 -3.88 22.79
CA ILE A 315 4.13 -3.03 23.08
C ILE A 315 2.95 -3.85 23.64
N PRO A 316 2.41 -4.87 22.93
CA PRO A 316 1.35 -5.69 23.48
C PRO A 316 1.82 -6.46 24.73
N ALA A 317 3.08 -6.91 24.78
CA ALA A 317 3.62 -7.55 25.97
C ALA A 317 3.60 -6.62 27.19
N TYR A 318 3.96 -5.35 27.02
CA TYR A 318 3.89 -4.32 28.05
C TYR A 318 2.45 -4.01 28.47
N GLY A 319 1.51 -3.93 27.51
CA GLY A 319 0.08 -3.80 27.82
C GLY A 319 -0.46 -4.98 28.63
N CYS A 320 0.01 -6.20 28.36
CA CYS A 320 -0.37 -7.39 29.14
C CYS A 320 0.10 -7.33 30.59
N LEU A 321 1.22 -6.66 30.89
CA LEU A 321 1.70 -6.50 32.27
C LEU A 321 0.71 -5.71 33.14
N GLY A 322 -0.12 -4.84 32.55
CA GLY A 322 -1.16 -4.09 33.27
C GLY A 322 -2.26 -4.97 33.88
N PHE A 323 -2.42 -6.20 33.39
CA PHE A 323 -3.38 -7.15 33.97
C PHE A 323 -2.83 -7.87 35.22
N LEU A 324 -1.53 -7.76 35.51
CA LEU A 324 -0.95 -8.35 36.70
C LEU A 324 -1.39 -7.57 37.96
N SER A 325 -1.75 -8.30 39.01
CA SER A 325 -2.24 -7.74 40.28
C SER A 325 -1.27 -6.75 40.95
N ILE A 326 0.02 -6.82 40.62
CA ILE A 326 1.07 -5.90 41.09
C ILE A 326 0.85 -4.46 40.58
N PHE A 327 0.33 -4.30 39.36
CA PHE A 327 0.07 -3.00 38.73
C PHE A 327 -1.38 -2.52 38.88
N GLN A 328 -2.27 -3.37 39.40
CA GLN A 328 -3.65 -3.00 39.72
C GLN A 328 -3.81 -2.39 41.11
N GLY A 329 -2.81 -2.54 41.99
CA GLY A 329 -2.78 -1.91 43.30
C GLY A 329 -2.27 -0.47 43.24
N ASN A 330 -2.80 0.39 44.12
CA ASN A 330 -2.41 1.81 44.32
C ASN A 330 -0.91 2.07 44.62
N ALA A 331 -0.05 1.04 44.55
CA ALA A 331 1.36 1.07 44.93
C ALA A 331 2.29 1.56 43.82
N THR A 332 1.94 1.40 42.53
CA THR A 332 2.76 1.90 41.41
C THR A 332 1.91 2.73 40.45
N ARG A 333 2.23 4.03 40.34
CA ARG A 333 1.60 4.96 39.39
C ARG A 333 2.11 4.81 37.95
N PHE A 334 2.94 3.80 37.68
CA PHE A 334 3.67 3.64 36.44
C PHE A 334 3.92 2.16 36.16
N GLY A 335 3.62 1.72 34.94
CA GLY A 335 3.78 0.35 34.48
C GLY A 335 2.49 -0.28 33.97
N GLY A 336 2.61 -1.06 32.89
CA GLY A 336 1.52 -1.90 32.38
C GLY A 336 0.50 -1.20 31.50
N LEU A 337 0.80 -0.02 30.95
CA LEU A 337 -0.13 0.78 30.13
C LEU A 337 -1.38 1.16 30.93
N THR A 338 -1.18 1.67 32.14
CA THR A 338 -2.26 2.05 33.07
C THR A 338 -2.56 3.55 33.03
N THR A 339 -1.70 4.35 32.40
CA THR A 339 -1.84 5.81 32.33
C THR A 339 -1.92 6.33 30.89
N GLN A 340 -2.61 7.47 30.71
CA GLN A 340 -2.65 8.17 29.42
C GLN A 340 -1.25 8.63 28.95
N GLY A 341 -0.36 8.99 29.89
CA GLY A 341 1.02 9.37 29.58
C GLY A 341 1.83 8.23 28.98
N GLU A 342 1.69 7.02 29.53
CA GLU A 342 2.31 5.82 28.96
C GLU A 342 1.82 5.54 27.55
N MET A 343 0.53 5.73 27.27
CA MET A 343 -0.03 5.57 25.93
C MET A 343 0.59 6.54 24.91
N LEU A 344 0.77 7.81 25.29
CA LEU A 344 1.43 8.80 24.43
C LEU A 344 2.91 8.47 24.22
N GLY A 345 3.59 7.98 25.27
CA GLY A 345 4.97 7.49 25.15
C GLY A 345 5.10 6.29 24.22
N LEU A 346 4.17 5.32 24.33
CA LEU A 346 4.13 4.16 23.43
C LEU A 346 3.78 4.55 21.99
N ALA A 347 2.98 5.59 21.78
CA ALA A 347 2.68 6.11 20.45
C ALA A 347 3.95 6.60 19.73
N VAL A 348 4.84 7.28 20.47
CA VAL A 348 6.16 7.70 19.99
C VAL A 348 7.08 6.49 19.83
N TYR A 349 7.12 5.57 20.78
CA TYR A 349 7.96 4.36 20.67
C TYR A 349 7.59 3.46 19.47
N PHE A 350 6.30 3.39 19.13
CA PHE A 350 5.81 2.58 18.02
C PHE A 350 6.14 3.17 16.65
N GLY A 351 6.21 4.50 16.56
CA GLY A 351 6.60 5.20 15.33
C GLY A 351 8.12 5.33 15.24
#